data_AF-A0A815RFG0-F1
#
_entry.id   AF-A0A815RFG0-F1
#
_cell.length_a   1.000
_cell.length_b   1.000
_cell.length_c   1.000
_cell.angle_alpha   90.00
_cell.angle_beta   90.00
_cell.angle_gamma   90.00
#
_symmetry.space_group_name_H-M   'P 1'
#
loop_
_entity.id
_entity.type
_entity.pdbx_description
1 polymer ?
#
loop_
_entity_poly.entity_id
_entity_poly.type
_entity_poly.pdbx_seq_one_letter_code
_entity_poly.pdbx_strand_id
1 'polypeptide(L)'
;MPEIEQRLENDDLIPLFGYDLIKHCSKRKDTLIAYPIEICIRLLENSLNEEGLFRIALSQGKQKSLETTLNELNYDPHVLASTLTQY
;
A
#
# COMPACT_ATOMS: atom_id res chain seq x y z
N MET A 1 0.23 -12.32 -6.04
CA MET A 1 1.39 -13.07 -5.48
C MET A 1 0.88 -13.78 -4.23
N PRO A 2 0.98 -15.12 -4.15
CA PRO A 2 0.34 -15.89 -3.07
C PRO A 2 0.77 -15.46 -1.65
N GLU A 3 2.02 -15.03 -1.49
CA GLU A 3 2.56 -14.54 -0.20
C GLU A 3 1.98 -13.19 0.24
N ILE A 4 1.51 -12.36 -0.69
CA ILE A 4 0.89 -11.05 -0.36
C ILE A 4 -0.55 -11.28 0.09
N GLU A 5 -1.28 -12.18 -0.58
CA GLU A 5 -2.67 -12.54 -0.26
C GLU A 5 -2.76 -13.24 1.10
N GLN A 6 -1.89 -14.22 1.37
CA GLN A 6 -1.88 -14.96 2.64
C GLN A 6 -1.45 -14.11 3.85
N ARG A 7 -0.70 -13.02 3.60
CA ARG A 7 -0.32 -12.05 4.65
C ARG A 7 -1.41 -11.00 4.89
N LEU A 8 -2.19 -10.65 3.86
CA LEU A 8 -3.36 -9.78 3.98
C LEU A 8 -4.41 -10.39 4.91
N GLU A 9 -4.71 -11.69 4.73
CA GLU A 9 -5.66 -12.44 5.58
C GLU A 9 -5.32 -12.46 7.09
N ASN A 10 -4.05 -12.27 7.46
CA ASN A 10 -3.62 -12.23 8.86
C ASN A 10 -3.63 -10.81 9.46
N ASP A 11 -3.69 -9.77 8.62
CA ASP A 11 -3.65 -8.36 9.02
C ASP A 11 -5.02 -7.65 8.93
N ASP A 12 -6.07 -8.32 8.46
CA ASP A 12 -7.47 -7.83 8.32
C ASP A 12 -8.10 -7.22 9.58
N LEU A 13 -7.43 -7.33 10.74
CA LEU A 13 -7.89 -6.79 12.02
C LEU A 13 -7.26 -5.44 12.38
N ILE A 14 -6.33 -4.91 11.56
CA ILE A 14 -5.63 -3.64 11.85
C ILE A 14 -6.09 -2.56 10.88
N PRO A 15 -6.66 -1.44 11.39
CA PRO A 15 -6.98 -0.31 10.52
C PRO A 15 -5.71 0.25 9.89
N LEU A 16 -5.67 0.29 8.56
CA LEU A 16 -4.50 0.72 7.79
C LEU A 16 -4.21 2.22 7.96
N PHE A 17 -5.25 3.06 8.09
CA PHE A 17 -5.10 4.50 8.31
C PHE A 17 -5.35 4.91 9.76
N GLY A 18 -4.62 5.94 10.20
CA GLY A 18 -4.80 6.53 11.53
C GLY A 18 -4.33 5.63 12.68
N TYR A 19 -3.65 4.53 12.37
CA TYR A 19 -3.05 3.63 13.36
C TYR A 19 -1.57 3.93 13.55
N ASP A 20 -1.08 3.71 14.77
CA ASP A 20 0.29 4.06 15.16
C ASP A 20 1.32 3.25 14.36
N LEU A 21 2.27 3.95 13.73
CA LEU A 21 3.30 3.35 12.89
C LEU A 21 4.18 2.35 13.66
N ILE A 22 4.49 2.62 14.94
CA ILE A 22 5.25 1.70 15.79
C ILE A 22 4.47 0.41 15.99
N LYS A 23 3.14 0.48 16.10
CA LYS A 23 2.29 -0.72 16.20
C LYS A 23 2.27 -1.51 14.88
N HIS A 24 2.23 -0.84 13.73
CA HIS A 24 2.38 -1.52 12.43
C HIS A 24 3.74 -2.22 12.27
N CYS A 25 4.83 -1.60 12.73
CA CYS A 25 6.16 -2.18 12.61
C CYS A 25 6.45 -3.26 13.66
N SER A 26 5.97 -3.10 14.90
CA SER A 26 6.25 -4.04 16.02
C SER A 26 5.64 -5.42 15.85
N LYS A 27 4.60 -5.58 15.02
CA LYS A 27 4.07 -6.90 14.66
C LYS A 27 4.97 -7.67 13.69
N ARG A 28 6.00 -7.03 13.15
CA ARG A 28 6.96 -7.64 12.22
C ARG A 28 8.28 -7.88 12.93
N LYS A 29 8.64 -9.14 13.05
CA LYS A 29 9.83 -9.58 13.80
C LYS A 29 11.15 -9.08 13.20
N ASP A 30 11.19 -8.90 11.88
CA ASP A 30 12.42 -8.67 11.12
C ASP A 30 12.35 -7.44 10.20
N THR A 31 11.39 -6.52 10.40
CA THR A 31 11.25 -5.37 9.48
C THR A 31 10.71 -4.14 10.20
N LEU A 32 11.38 -2.99 9.99
CA LEU A 32 10.98 -1.69 10.53
C LEU A 32 10.00 -0.93 9.62
N ILE A 33 9.49 -1.58 8.57
CA ILE A 33 8.62 -0.98 7.57
C ILE A 33 7.21 -1.53 7.76
N ALA A 34 6.23 -0.63 7.88
CA ALA A 34 4.83 -1.01 7.94
C ALA A 34 4.46 -1.84 6.72
N TYR A 35 3.74 -2.93 6.93
CA TYR A 35 3.35 -3.86 5.87
C TYR A 35 2.70 -3.15 4.65
N PRO A 36 1.80 -2.16 4.82
CA PRO A 36 1.16 -1.50 3.68
C PRO A 36 2.15 -0.71 2.81
N ILE A 37 3.16 -0.08 3.43
CA ILE A 37 4.24 0.61 2.72
C ILE A 37 5.06 -0.41 1.92
N GLU A 38 5.46 -1.52 2.55
CA GLU A 38 6.28 -2.55 1.89
C GLU A 38 5.57 -3.12 0.65
N ILE A 39 4.29 -3.45 0.77
CA ILE A 39 3.53 -4.00 -0.36
C ILE A 39 3.37 -2.97 -1.47
N CYS A 40 3.02 -1.72 -1.15
CA CYS A 40 2.95 -0.68 -2.19
C CYS A 40 4.28 -0.51 -2.92
N ILE A 41 5.41 -0.52 -2.22
CA ILE A 41 6.74 -0.43 -2.85
C ILE A 41 6.97 -1.64 -3.75
N ARG A 42 6.75 -2.87 -3.25
CA ARG A 42 6.89 -4.11 -4.04
C ARG A 42 6.06 -4.10 -5.32
N LEU A 43 4.83 -3.58 -5.25
CA LEU A 43 3.94 -3.49 -6.40
C LEU A 43 4.40 -2.42 -7.41
N LEU A 44 5.02 -1.35 -6.91
CA LEU A 44 5.58 -0.27 -7.73
C LEU A 44 6.95 -0.61 -8.35
N GLU A 45 7.65 -1.65 -7.88
CA GLU A 45 8.97 -2.05 -8.39
C GLU A 45 8.99 -2.25 -9.92
N ASN A 46 7.90 -2.78 -10.48
CA ASN A 46 7.78 -3.02 -11.93
C ASN A 46 7.32 -1.79 -12.72
N SER A 47 6.90 -0.71 -12.03
CA SER A 47 6.30 0.49 -12.61
C SER A 47 7.17 1.74 -12.44
N LEU A 48 8.45 1.56 -12.12
CA LEU A 48 9.40 2.68 -11.92
C LEU A 48 9.67 3.48 -13.21
N ASN A 49 9.37 2.91 -14.38
CA ASN A 49 9.51 3.58 -15.67
C ASN A 49 8.28 4.45 -16.02
N GLU A 50 7.22 4.42 -15.23
CA GLU A 50 6.01 5.21 -15.47
C GLU A 50 6.26 6.70 -15.22
N GLU A 51 5.91 7.53 -16.21
CA GLU A 51 6.16 8.97 -16.12
C GLU A 51 5.25 9.62 -15.08
N GLY A 52 5.84 10.42 -14.18
CA GLY A 52 5.05 11.21 -13.23
C GLY A 52 4.48 10.38 -12.08
N LEU A 53 5.05 9.19 -11.82
CA LEU A 53 4.83 8.47 -10.57
C LEU A 53 5.05 9.41 -9.38
N PHE A 54 4.16 9.37 -8.39
CA PHE A 54 4.10 10.29 -7.23
C PHE A 54 3.87 11.78 -7.53
N ARG A 55 3.94 12.23 -8.79
CA ARG A 55 3.69 13.63 -9.20
C ARG A 55 2.27 13.83 -9.70
N ILE A 56 1.74 12.89 -10.47
CA ILE A 56 0.40 12.97 -11.05
C ILE A 56 -0.62 12.63 -9.97
N ALA A 57 -1.37 13.63 -9.52
CA ALA A 57 -2.47 13.45 -8.59
C ALA A 57 -3.67 12.84 -9.30
N LEU A 58 -4.28 11.82 -8.68
CA LEU A 58 -5.57 11.31 -9.13
C LEU A 58 -6.70 12.28 -8.84
N SER A 59 -7.74 12.24 -9.67
CA SER A 59 -8.99 12.93 -9.37
C SER A 59 -9.56 12.40 -8.06
N GLN A 60 -10.14 13.30 -7.24
CA GLN A 60 -10.72 12.98 -5.93
C GLN A 60 -11.69 11.78 -5.96
N GLY A 61 -12.42 11.59 -7.07
CA GLY A 61 -13.34 10.46 -7.25
C GLY A 61 -12.69 9.10 -7.57
N LYS A 62 -11.39 9.07 -7.89
CA LYS A 62 -10.61 7.85 -8.13
C LYS A 62 -9.63 7.53 -7.00
N GLN A 63 -9.53 8.39 -5.99
CA GLN A 63 -8.74 8.09 -4.80
C GLN A 63 -9.47 7.01 -3.99
N LYS A 64 -8.78 5.90 -3.78
CA LYS A 64 -9.24 4.78 -2.96
C LYS A 64 -8.38 4.69 -1.70
N SER A 65 -8.97 4.19 -0.62
CA SER A 65 -8.21 3.87 0.58
C SER A 65 -7.20 2.76 0.26
N LEU A 66 -6.08 2.76 0.97
CA LEU A 66 -5.03 1.74 0.91
C LEU A 66 -5.59 0.33 1.07
N GLU A 67 -6.61 0.15 1.90
CA GLU A 67 -7.30 -1.12 2.07
C GLU A 67 -7.97 -1.59 0.78
N THR A 68 -8.76 -0.71 0.17
CA THR A 68 -9.45 -1.02 -1.10
C THR A 68 -8.44 -1.21 -2.22
N THR A 69 -7.40 -0.37 -2.30
CA THR A 69 -6.36 -0.49 -3.34
C THR A 69 -5.55 -1.78 -3.21
N LEU A 70 -5.22 -2.21 -1.98
CA LEU A 70 -4.51 -3.46 -1.73
C LEU A 70 -5.40 -4.70 -1.98
N ASN A 71 -6.69 -4.62 -1.64
CA ASN A 71 -7.66 -5.69 -1.86
C ASN A 71 -8.06 -5.87 -3.33
N GLU A 72 -8.11 -4.80 -4.12
CA GLU A 72 -8.69 -4.87 -5.47
C GLU A 72 -7.74 -5.40 -6.57
N LEU A 73 -6.46 -5.67 -6.30
CA LEU A 73 -5.47 -6.23 -7.24
C LEU A 73 -5.34 -5.52 -8.62
N ASN A 74 -6.07 -4.42 -8.86
CA ASN A 74 -6.05 -3.68 -10.10
C ASN A 74 -5.01 -2.56 -9.96
N TYR A 75 -3.77 -2.90 -10.29
CA TYR A 75 -2.56 -2.14 -9.99
C TYR A 75 -2.35 -0.96 -10.94
N ASP A 76 -3.18 0.07 -10.85
CA ASP A 76 -2.81 1.36 -11.42
C ASP A 76 -1.68 1.96 -10.55
N PRO A 77 -0.47 2.18 -11.12
CA PRO A 77 0.67 2.64 -10.35
C PRO A 77 0.49 4.08 -9.82
N HIS A 78 -0.32 4.91 -10.49
CA HIS A 78 -0.67 6.23 -9.98
C HIS A 78 -1.67 6.16 -8.82
N VAL A 79 -2.55 5.15 -8.80
CA VAL A 79 -3.41 4.85 -7.63
C VAL A 79 -2.56 4.41 -6.45
N LEU A 80 -1.66 3.44 -6.63
CA LEU A 80 -0.77 3.00 -5.57
C LEU A 80 0.12 4.14 -5.03
N ALA A 81 0.72 4.93 -5.91
CA ALA A 81 1.57 6.06 -5.52
C ALA A 81 0.79 7.16 -4.78
N SER A 82 -0.41 7.50 -5.26
CA SER A 82 -1.28 8.48 -4.61
C SER A 82 -1.72 7.99 -3.23
N THR A 83 -2.14 6.73 -3.12
CA THR A 83 -2.61 6.15 -1.86
C THR A 83 -1.47 5.98 -0.85
N LEU A 84 -0.26 5.63 -1.30
CA LEU A 84 0.94 5.59 -0.46
C LEU A 84 1.31 6.98 0.07
N THR A 85 1.06 8.05 -0.69
CA THR A 85 1.32 9.44 -0.25
C THR A 85 0.35 9.89 0.84
N GLN A 86 -0.83 9.28 0.93
CA GLN A 86 -1.83 9.61 1.95
C GLN A 86 -1.59 8.92 3.29
N TYR A 87 -0.86 7.79 3.27
CA TYR A 87 -0.54 6.98 4.45
C TYR A 87 0.42 7.71 5.40
#